data_AF-A0A392PJD1-F1
#
_entry.id   AF-A0A392PJD1-F1
#
_cell.length_a   1.000
_cell.length_b   1.000
_cell.length_c   1.000
_cell.angle_alpha   90.00
_cell.angle_beta   90.00
_cell.angle_gamma   90.00
#
_symmetry.space_group_name_H-M   'P 1'
#
loop_
_entity.id
_entity.type
_entity.pdbx_description
1 polymer ?
#
loop_
_entity_poly.entity_id
_entity_poly.type
_entity_poly.pdbx_seq_one_letter_code
_entity_poly.pdbx_strand_id
1 'polypeptide(L)'
;ENNILIRFPFQLEDEGDRYPYCGYPGFSLTCTNDSKTVLTLPYSGAFYVRRIDYLGHHIQVYDPHHCLPNRLLSLNLSGSPFVTEFLTNYTLLSCSTPNLGSQFTPVDCLSNSTHFVSAIPSLSFTNSLPQSCHVIRNISVPVTTSYQEIFSEDLQLTWSSPDCRYCELLDSMCGFESRNSNHVHCFPSHQTGNY
;
A
#
# COMPACT_ATOMS: atom_id res chain seq x y z
N GLU A 1 4.64 20.15 4.46
CA GLU A 1 3.42 19.44 4.87
C GLU A 1 2.80 18.81 3.65
N ASN A 2 2.62 17.49 3.63
CA ASN A 2 1.85 16.82 2.56
C ASN A 2 0.41 16.73 3.06
N ASN A 3 -0.42 17.71 2.71
CA ASN A 3 -1.84 17.67 3.02
C ASN A 3 -2.51 16.65 2.07
N ILE A 4 -2.82 15.46 2.56
CA ILE A 4 -3.49 14.41 1.79
C ILE A 4 -4.98 14.76 1.75
N LEU A 5 -5.52 14.98 0.55
CA LEU A 5 -6.95 15.20 0.38
C LEU A 5 -7.71 13.89 0.69
N ILE A 6 -8.45 13.89 1.79
CA ILE A 6 -9.31 12.78 2.21
C ILE A 6 -10.75 13.10 1.84
N ARG A 7 -11.36 12.22 1.04
CA ARG A 7 -12.75 12.26 0.62
C ARG A 7 -13.25 10.82 0.48
N PHE A 8 -14.57 10.68 0.31
CA PHE A 8 -15.20 9.38 0.06
C PHE A 8 -14.44 8.61 -1.05
N PRO A 9 -14.14 7.32 -0.89
CA PRO A 9 -14.63 6.42 0.17
C PRO A 9 -13.93 6.53 1.52
N PHE A 10 -12.81 7.24 1.59
CA PHE A 10 -12.04 7.37 2.82
C PHE A 10 -12.67 8.35 3.82
N GLN A 11 -12.52 8.04 5.10
CA GLN A 11 -12.92 8.90 6.20
C GLN A 11 -11.83 8.92 7.27
N LEU A 12 -11.70 10.06 7.95
CA LEU A 12 -10.90 10.15 9.16
C LEU A 12 -11.73 9.66 10.36
N GLU A 13 -11.19 8.71 11.10
CA GLU A 13 -11.68 8.36 12.43
C GLU A 13 -11.12 9.36 13.44
N ASP A 14 -11.81 10.51 13.58
CA ASP A 14 -11.58 11.42 14.70
C ASP A 14 -12.41 11.01 15.92
N GLU A 15 -11.87 11.23 17.12
CA GLU A 15 -12.46 10.85 18.42
C GLU A 15 -13.81 11.53 18.74
N GLY A 16 -14.34 12.39 17.85
CA GLY A 16 -15.52 13.24 18.12
C GLY A 16 -16.75 13.06 17.23
N ASP A 17 -16.59 12.73 15.95
CA ASP A 17 -17.70 12.82 14.98
C ASP A 17 -17.65 11.68 13.94
N ARG A 18 -17.96 10.46 14.39
CA ARG A 18 -18.35 9.37 13.49
C ARG A 18 -19.73 9.69 12.89
N TYR A 19 -19.77 10.40 11.78
CA TYR A 19 -20.95 10.37 10.93
C TYR A 19 -20.91 9.06 10.14
N PRO A 20 -21.81 8.08 10.42
CA PRO A 20 -21.75 6.74 9.82
C PRO A 20 -21.98 6.73 8.30
N TYR A 21 -22.18 7.90 7.69
CA TYR A 21 -22.48 8.10 6.28
C TYR A 21 -21.35 8.83 5.53
N CYS A 22 -20.26 9.21 6.20
CA CYS A 22 -19.18 10.00 5.60
C CYS A 22 -18.09 9.16 4.92
N GLY A 23 -18.07 7.85 5.10
CA GLY A 23 -17.08 6.96 4.48
C GLY A 23 -17.60 5.55 4.28
N TYR A 24 -16.89 4.81 3.42
CA TYR A 24 -17.25 3.44 3.07
C TYR A 24 -16.64 2.44 4.07
N PRO A 25 -17.35 1.38 4.47
CA PRO A 25 -16.81 0.37 5.38
C PRO A 25 -15.45 -0.17 4.93
N GLY A 26 -14.46 -0.13 5.82
CA GLY A 26 -13.10 -0.58 5.53
C GLY A 26 -12.14 0.49 4.99
N PHE A 27 -12.60 1.72 4.79
CA PHE A 27 -11.80 2.87 4.33
C PHE A 27 -11.50 3.90 5.44
N SER A 28 -11.47 3.46 6.68
CA SER A 28 -11.10 4.30 7.83
C SER A 28 -9.60 4.62 7.82
N LEU A 29 -9.28 5.89 8.02
CA LEU A 29 -7.94 6.42 8.23
C LEU A 29 -7.85 7.07 9.60
N THR A 30 -6.66 7.07 10.21
CA THR A 30 -6.38 7.83 11.44
C THR A 30 -5.22 8.78 11.22
N CYS A 31 -4.98 9.68 12.17
CA CYS A 31 -3.84 10.59 12.15
C CYS A 31 -2.96 10.36 13.39
N THR A 32 -1.65 10.39 13.20
CA THR A 32 -0.70 10.46 14.31
C THR A 32 -0.56 11.89 14.83
N ASN A 33 0.04 12.04 16.02
CA ASN A 33 0.33 13.36 16.60
C ASN A 33 1.28 14.21 15.74
N ASP A 34 2.12 13.58 14.91
CA ASP A 34 2.99 14.24 13.92
C ASP A 34 2.31 14.44 12.55
N SER A 35 0.97 14.37 12.52
CA SER A 35 0.14 14.64 11.34
C SER A 35 0.41 13.69 10.16
N LYS A 36 0.75 12.43 10.45
CA LYS A 36 0.79 11.37 9.43
C LYS A 36 -0.56 10.70 9.35
N THR A 37 -1.11 10.62 8.14
CA THR A 37 -2.29 9.81 7.86
C THR A 37 -1.91 8.33 7.87
N VAL A 38 -2.71 7.51 8.54
CA VAL A 38 -2.46 6.10 8.79
C VAL A 38 -3.59 5.25 8.24
N LEU A 39 -3.22 4.23 7.46
CA LEU A 39 -4.09 3.12 7.10
C LEU A 39 -3.75 1.92 7.98
N THR A 40 -4.73 1.37 8.71
CA THR A 40 -4.53 0.15 9.50
C THR A 40 -5.18 -1.04 8.81
N LEU A 41 -4.35 -2.00 8.41
CA LEU A 41 -4.80 -3.26 7.81
C LEU A 41 -5.04 -4.30 8.91
N PRO A 42 -6.17 -5.04 8.91
CA PRO A 42 -6.55 -5.93 10.02
C PRO A 42 -5.49 -6.96 10.44
N TYR A 43 -4.77 -7.54 9.48
CA TYR A 43 -3.75 -8.55 9.72
C TYR A 43 -2.33 -8.11 9.38
N SER A 44 -2.15 -6.86 8.95
CA SER A 44 -0.84 -6.33 8.57
C SER A 44 -0.42 -5.09 9.34
N GLY A 45 -1.28 -4.57 10.24
CA GLY A 45 -0.99 -3.43 11.09
C GLY A 45 -1.02 -2.09 10.36
N ALA A 46 -0.43 -1.08 10.99
CA ALA A 46 -0.44 0.30 10.52
C ALA A 46 0.60 0.56 9.41
N PHE A 47 0.18 1.31 8.41
CA PHE A 47 1.02 1.89 7.35
C PHE A 47 0.75 3.39 7.25
N TYR A 48 1.76 4.17 6.89
CA TYR A 48 1.58 5.59 6.60
C TYR A 48 1.13 5.78 5.17
N VAL A 49 0.18 6.70 4.95
CA VAL A 49 -0.34 7.00 3.62
C VAL A 49 0.58 8.03 2.96
N ARG A 50 1.01 7.74 1.74
CA ARG A 50 1.77 8.66 0.89
C ARG A 50 0.84 9.52 0.05
N ARG A 51 -0.06 8.86 -0.68
CA ARG A 51 -1.04 9.50 -1.57
C ARG A 51 -2.24 8.58 -1.81
N ILE A 52 -3.35 9.18 -2.19
CA ILE A 52 -4.57 8.49 -2.62
C ILE A 52 -4.90 8.99 -4.03
N ASP A 53 -5.00 8.07 -4.97
CA ASP A 53 -5.49 8.32 -6.32
C ASP A 53 -6.91 7.76 -6.44
N TYR A 54 -7.87 8.68 -6.42
CA TYR A 54 -9.29 8.38 -6.54
C TYR A 54 -9.71 8.05 -7.97
N LEU A 55 -9.00 8.54 -8.99
CA LEU A 55 -9.31 8.21 -10.38
C LEU A 55 -8.80 6.80 -10.70
N GLY A 56 -7.59 6.47 -10.25
CA GLY A 56 -6.97 5.16 -10.41
C GLY A 56 -7.47 4.09 -9.42
N HIS A 57 -8.19 4.48 -8.37
CA HIS A 57 -8.50 3.65 -7.20
C HIS A 57 -7.28 2.94 -6.61
N HIS A 58 -6.24 3.70 -6.33
CA HIS A 58 -5.09 3.16 -5.62
C HIS A 58 -4.62 4.08 -4.50
N ILE A 59 -4.18 3.48 -3.40
CA ILE A 59 -3.58 4.14 -2.25
C ILE A 59 -2.14 3.66 -2.16
N GLN A 60 -1.22 4.62 -2.04
CA GLN A 60 0.18 4.32 -1.79
C GLN A 60 0.46 4.48 -0.31
N VAL A 61 1.02 3.43 0.29
CA VAL A 61 1.33 3.38 1.71
C VAL A 61 2.77 2.96 1.92
N TYR A 62 3.38 3.34 3.02
CA TYR A 62 4.76 2.99 3.34
C TYR A 62 4.90 2.52 4.78
N ASP A 63 5.95 1.74 5.03
CA ASP A 63 6.24 1.21 6.35
C ASP A 63 6.76 2.33 7.27
N PRO A 64 6.15 2.56 8.45
CA PRO A 64 6.63 3.52 9.44
C PRO A 64 8.07 3.26 9.90
N HIS A 65 8.54 2.01 9.80
CA HIS A 65 9.91 1.61 10.14
C HIS A 65 10.86 1.60 8.94
N HIS A 66 10.43 2.11 7.78
CA HIS A 66 11.23 2.19 6.56
C HIS A 66 11.80 0.83 6.10
N CYS A 67 11.11 -0.28 6.38
CA CYS A 67 11.49 -1.60 5.92
C CYS A 67 10.27 -2.37 5.37
N LEU A 68 9.74 -1.88 4.25
CA LEU A 68 8.66 -2.53 3.53
C LEU A 68 8.94 -4.02 3.20
N PRO A 69 10.16 -4.44 2.79
CA PRO A 69 10.47 -5.85 2.57
C PRO A 69 10.19 -6.75 3.78
N ASN A 70 10.41 -6.24 5.00
CA ASN A 70 10.08 -6.97 6.22
C ASN A 70 8.55 -7.13 6.36
N ARG A 71 7.78 -6.10 6.03
CA ARG A 71 6.29 -6.14 6.07
C ARG A 71 5.74 -7.12 5.03
N LEU A 72 6.35 -7.21 3.85
CA LEU A 72 5.94 -8.12 2.78
C LEU A 72 6.07 -9.60 3.16
N LEU A 73 6.92 -9.96 4.13
CA LEU A 73 7.05 -11.34 4.62
C LEU A 73 5.77 -11.88 5.27
N SER A 74 4.93 -10.99 5.81
CA SER A 74 3.70 -11.32 6.52
C SER A 74 2.51 -10.49 6.03
N LEU A 75 2.57 -9.92 4.83
CA LEU A 75 1.49 -9.10 4.28
C LEU A 75 0.24 -9.96 4.09
N ASN A 76 -0.84 -9.54 4.74
CA ASN A 76 -2.15 -10.14 4.64
C ASN A 76 -3.22 -9.04 4.56
N LEU A 77 -3.83 -8.93 3.38
CA LEU A 77 -4.86 -7.95 3.07
C LEU A 77 -6.28 -8.45 3.37
N SER A 78 -6.43 -9.69 3.88
CA SER A 78 -7.75 -10.27 4.18
C SER A 78 -8.51 -9.40 5.17
N GLY A 79 -9.83 -9.30 4.98
CA GLY A 79 -10.67 -8.45 5.83
C GLY A 79 -10.54 -6.94 5.57
N SER A 80 -9.77 -6.52 4.55
CA SER A 80 -9.73 -5.15 4.05
C SER A 80 -10.34 -5.08 2.63
N PRO A 81 -10.77 -3.89 2.15
CA PRO A 81 -11.24 -3.72 0.77
C PRO A 81 -10.10 -3.66 -0.26
N PHE A 82 -8.85 -3.76 0.19
CA PHE A 82 -7.66 -3.52 -0.62
C PHE A 82 -7.08 -4.82 -1.19
N VAL A 83 -6.58 -4.73 -2.41
CA VAL A 83 -5.88 -5.81 -3.12
C VAL A 83 -4.61 -5.29 -3.79
N THR A 84 -3.79 -6.22 -4.28
CA THR A 84 -2.61 -5.92 -5.11
C THR A 84 -2.87 -6.42 -6.52
N GLU A 85 -2.64 -5.60 -7.54
CA GLU A 85 -2.95 -5.97 -8.93
C GLU A 85 -1.92 -6.93 -9.53
N PHE A 86 -0.63 -6.69 -9.30
CA PHE A 86 0.45 -7.49 -9.88
C PHE A 86 1.42 -7.94 -8.80
N LEU A 87 1.66 -9.23 -8.73
CA LEU A 87 2.62 -9.83 -7.80
C LEU A 87 3.76 -10.47 -8.59
N THR A 88 4.99 -10.17 -8.20
CA THR A 88 6.19 -10.84 -8.70
C THR A 88 6.85 -11.61 -7.57
N ASN A 89 7.20 -12.88 -7.83
CA ASN A 89 7.86 -13.71 -6.84
C ASN A 89 9.37 -13.46 -6.82
N TYR A 90 9.89 -13.27 -5.62
CA TYR A 90 11.30 -13.11 -5.32
C TYR A 90 11.74 -14.13 -4.29
N THR A 91 13.00 -14.53 -4.41
CA THR A 91 13.69 -15.34 -3.40
C THR A 91 14.65 -14.43 -2.64
N LEU A 92 14.47 -14.34 -1.33
CA LEU A 92 15.38 -13.65 -0.45
C LEU A 92 16.53 -14.57 -0.05
N LEU A 93 17.74 -14.06 -0.16
CA LEU A 93 18.97 -14.75 0.14
C LEU A 93 19.72 -14.00 1.24
N SER A 94 20.27 -14.73 2.20
CA SER A 94 21.21 -14.20 3.19
C SER A 94 22.59 -14.76 2.89
N CYS A 95 23.58 -13.88 2.76
CA CYS A 95 24.95 -14.24 2.46
C CYS A 95 25.93 -13.64 3.46
N SER A 96 27.03 -14.33 3.73
CA SER A 96 28.11 -13.80 4.58
C SER A 96 28.92 -12.69 3.88
N THR A 97 28.75 -12.53 2.56
CA THR A 97 29.42 -11.52 1.74
C THR A 97 28.40 -10.82 0.84
N PRO A 98 28.56 -9.52 0.51
CA PRO A 98 27.66 -8.82 -0.38
C PRO A 98 27.61 -9.46 -1.78
N ASN A 99 26.40 -9.66 -2.32
CA ASN A 99 26.23 -10.09 -3.69
C ASN A 99 26.32 -8.88 -4.63
N LEU A 100 27.31 -8.89 -5.53
CA LEU A 100 27.52 -7.83 -6.53
C LEU A 100 27.04 -8.21 -7.94
N GLY A 101 26.40 -9.38 -8.07
CA GLY A 101 25.80 -9.79 -9.35
C GLY A 101 24.62 -8.89 -9.71
N SER A 102 24.53 -8.47 -10.97
CA SER A 102 23.49 -7.55 -11.45
C SER A 102 22.04 -8.07 -11.30
N GLN A 103 21.88 -9.39 -11.11
CA GLN A 103 20.58 -10.02 -10.85
C GLN A 103 20.11 -9.92 -9.40
N PHE A 104 20.99 -9.52 -8.47
CA PHE A 104 20.67 -9.40 -7.06
C PHE A 104 20.35 -7.95 -6.72
N THR A 105 19.21 -7.74 -6.07
CA THR A 105 18.84 -6.43 -5.53
C THR A 105 19.10 -6.43 -4.02
N PRO A 106 20.02 -5.60 -3.50
CA PRO A 106 20.27 -5.52 -2.06
C PRO A 106 19.01 -5.13 -1.28
N VAL A 107 18.84 -5.73 -0.09
CA VAL A 107 17.76 -5.42 0.85
C VAL A 107 18.37 -4.96 2.17
N ASP A 108 18.76 -3.70 2.21
CA ASP A 108 19.59 -3.16 3.28
C ASP A 108 18.89 -3.20 4.64
N CYS A 109 17.58 -2.95 4.67
CA CYS A 109 16.82 -2.92 5.93
C CYS A 109 16.64 -4.30 6.59
N LEU A 110 16.90 -5.40 5.86
CA LEU A 110 16.97 -6.76 6.38
C LEU A 110 18.42 -7.24 6.62
N SER A 111 19.40 -6.46 6.17
CA SER A 111 20.82 -6.77 6.28
C SER A 111 21.41 -6.31 7.62
N ASN A 112 22.55 -6.87 7.99
CA ASN A 112 23.32 -6.47 9.16
C ASN A 112 24.83 -6.54 8.87
N SER A 113 25.67 -6.36 9.89
CA SER A 113 27.14 -6.32 9.75
C SER A 113 27.77 -7.62 9.24
N THR A 114 27.11 -8.76 9.38
CA THR A 114 27.65 -10.08 9.01
C THR A 114 26.80 -10.80 7.98
N HIS A 115 25.57 -10.36 7.74
CA HIS A 115 24.60 -11.01 6.85
C HIS A 115 24.03 -9.98 5.89
N PHE A 116 24.29 -10.19 4.60
CA PHE A 116 23.83 -9.34 3.51
C PHE A 116 22.62 -9.99 2.85
N VAL A 117 21.48 -9.33 2.92
CA VAL A 117 20.23 -9.80 2.34
C VAL A 117 20.07 -9.23 0.94
N SER A 118 19.71 -10.09 -0.01
CA SER A 118 19.42 -9.70 -1.38
C SER A 118 18.20 -10.44 -1.91
N ALA A 119 17.46 -9.81 -2.82
CA ALA A 119 16.35 -10.40 -3.54
C ALA A 119 16.76 -10.72 -4.98
N ILE A 120 16.33 -11.86 -5.47
CA ILE A 120 16.46 -12.27 -6.88
C ILE A 120 15.08 -12.70 -7.39
N PRO A 121 14.66 -12.31 -8.61
CA PRO A 121 13.42 -12.83 -9.19
C PRO A 121 13.45 -14.36 -9.19
N SER A 122 12.40 -15.01 -8.67
CA SER A 122 12.40 -16.46 -8.52
C SER A 122 12.54 -17.21 -9.85
N LEU A 123 12.16 -16.58 -10.98
CA LEU A 123 12.37 -17.12 -12.32
C LEU A 123 13.85 -17.07 -12.78
N SER A 124 14.63 -16.15 -12.26
CA SER A 124 16.06 -16.00 -12.53
C SER A 124 16.93 -16.80 -11.56
N PHE A 125 16.32 -17.42 -10.55
CA PHE A 125 17.02 -18.23 -9.57
C PHE A 125 17.50 -19.54 -10.19
N THR A 126 18.81 -19.67 -10.37
CA THR A 126 19.44 -20.92 -10.78
C THR A 126 19.78 -21.76 -9.55
N ASN A 127 19.80 -23.09 -9.67
CA ASN A 127 20.12 -24.00 -8.55
C ASN A 127 21.56 -23.86 -8.00
N SER A 128 22.39 -23.00 -8.60
CA SER A 128 23.77 -22.75 -8.19
C SER A 128 23.86 -21.46 -7.36
N LEU A 129 23.56 -21.54 -6.06
CA LEU A 129 23.88 -20.44 -5.15
C LEU A 129 25.38 -20.43 -4.82
N PRO A 130 25.97 -19.24 -4.56
CA PRO A 130 27.28 -19.17 -3.92
C PRO A 130 27.26 -19.94 -2.59
N GLN A 131 28.37 -20.61 -2.25
CA GLN A 131 28.48 -21.35 -0.98
C GLN A 131 28.27 -20.47 0.27
N SER A 132 28.50 -19.16 0.15
CA SER A 132 28.31 -18.20 1.24
C SER A 132 26.85 -17.80 1.46
N CYS A 133 25.91 -18.29 0.64
CA CYS A 133 24.52 -17.86 0.61
C CYS A 133 23.55 -18.99 0.94
N HIS A 134 22.47 -18.66 1.64
CA HIS A 134 21.33 -19.56 1.82
C HIS A 134 20.01 -18.83 1.58
N VAL A 135 18.98 -19.59 1.21
CA VAL A 135 17.62 -19.08 1.01
C VAL A 135 16.99 -18.79 2.36
N ILE A 136 16.50 -17.56 2.54
CA ILE A 136 15.71 -17.17 3.70
C ILE A 136 14.27 -17.61 3.48
N ARG A 137 13.65 -17.08 2.41
CA ARG A 137 12.24 -17.32 2.06
C ARG A 137 11.92 -16.82 0.66
N ASN A 138 10.84 -17.33 0.08
CA ASN A 138 10.20 -16.72 -1.08
C ASN A 138 9.14 -15.70 -0.63
N ILE A 139 9.10 -14.56 -1.31
CA ILE A 139 8.14 -13.48 -1.09
C ILE A 139 7.45 -13.11 -2.39
N SER A 140 6.22 -12.61 -2.29
CA SER A 140 5.51 -12.02 -3.42
C SER A 140 5.48 -10.51 -3.22
N VAL A 141 6.10 -9.78 -4.15
CA VAL A 141 6.22 -8.32 -4.11
C VAL A 141 5.19 -7.71 -5.05
N PRO A 142 4.33 -6.80 -4.56
CA PRO A 142 3.45 -6.00 -5.40
C PRO A 142 4.27 -5.08 -6.30
N VAL A 143 4.04 -5.13 -7.62
CA VAL A 143 4.76 -4.30 -8.61
C VAL A 143 3.80 -3.37 -9.32
N THR A 144 4.21 -2.13 -9.56
CA THR A 144 3.37 -1.09 -10.19
C THR A 144 3.49 -1.09 -11.71
N THR A 145 4.67 -1.42 -12.28
CA THR A 145 4.90 -1.67 -13.71
C THR A 145 6.15 -2.55 -13.93
N SER A 146 6.33 -3.06 -15.15
CA SER A 146 7.18 -4.20 -15.50
C SER A 146 8.70 -4.02 -15.37
N TYR A 147 9.24 -2.87 -14.96
CA TYR A 147 10.69 -2.69 -14.89
C TYR A 147 11.15 -1.80 -13.72
N GLN A 148 11.93 -2.41 -12.83
CA GLN A 148 13.04 -1.84 -12.03
C GLN A 148 12.82 -1.24 -10.62
N GLU A 149 11.61 -1.00 -10.12
CA GLU A 149 11.46 -0.53 -8.73
C GLU A 149 11.00 -1.64 -7.77
N ILE A 150 11.84 -2.67 -7.63
CA ILE A 150 11.59 -3.84 -6.76
C ILE A 150 11.44 -3.43 -5.29
N PHE A 151 12.07 -2.32 -4.91
CA PHE A 151 11.97 -1.71 -3.60
C PHE A 151 11.63 -0.23 -3.72
N SER A 152 10.53 0.08 -4.41
CA SER A 152 9.83 1.32 -4.08
C SER A 152 9.57 1.30 -2.57
N GLU A 153 9.86 2.41 -1.87
CA GLU A 153 9.55 2.52 -0.44
C GLU A 153 8.05 2.40 -0.16
N ASP A 154 7.23 2.52 -1.21
CA ASP A 154 5.80 2.58 -1.15
C ASP A 154 5.17 1.28 -1.72
N LEU A 155 4.22 0.74 -0.96
CA LEU A 155 3.30 -0.32 -1.34
C LEU A 155 2.05 0.30 -1.97
N GLN A 156 1.76 -0.06 -3.21
CA GLN A 156 0.51 0.31 -3.88
C GLN A 156 -0.57 -0.74 -3.64
N LEU A 157 -1.69 -0.29 -3.10
CA LEU A 157 -2.90 -1.09 -2.90
C LEU A 157 -4.02 -0.51 -3.73
N THR A 158 -4.88 -1.36 -4.29
CA THR A 158 -6.03 -0.92 -5.09
C THR A 158 -7.34 -1.37 -4.47
N TRP A 159 -8.45 -0.73 -4.85
CA TRP A 159 -9.80 -1.14 -4.44
C TRP A 159 -10.76 -1.13 -5.63
N SER A 160 -11.78 -2.00 -5.57
CA SER A 160 -12.81 -2.11 -6.61
C SER A 160 -14.16 -1.55 -6.20
N SER A 161 -14.46 -1.54 -4.89
CA SER A 161 -15.72 -1.07 -4.34
C SER A 161 -15.45 -0.14 -3.16
N PRO A 162 -16.12 1.02 -3.08
CA PRO A 162 -17.09 1.51 -4.05
C PRO A 162 -16.44 1.99 -5.35
N ASP A 163 -17.19 1.97 -6.45
CA ASP A 163 -16.69 2.47 -7.73
C ASP A 163 -16.99 3.97 -7.89
N CYS A 164 -15.98 4.81 -7.67
CA CYS A 164 -16.07 6.26 -7.80
C CYS A 164 -15.48 6.81 -9.10
N ARG A 165 -14.87 5.97 -9.97
CA ARG A 165 -14.12 6.47 -11.14
C ARG A 165 -14.97 7.33 -12.05
N TYR A 166 -16.24 6.99 -12.22
CA TYR A 166 -17.18 7.76 -13.02
C TYR A 166 -17.40 9.18 -12.44
N CYS A 167 -17.54 9.32 -11.12
CA CYS A 167 -17.72 10.62 -10.50
C CYS A 167 -16.45 11.48 -10.60
N GLU A 168 -15.28 10.85 -10.44
CA GLU A 168 -13.98 11.51 -10.58
C GLU A 168 -13.75 12.04 -12.00
N LEU A 169 -14.16 11.29 -13.03
CA LEU A 169 -14.10 11.75 -14.43
C LEU A 169 -15.00 12.96 -14.71
N LEU A 170 -16.08 13.11 -13.94
CA LEU A 170 -17.03 14.21 -14.04
C LEU A 170 -16.69 15.39 -13.10
N ASP A 171 -15.55 15.34 -12.40
CA ASP A 171 -15.17 16.31 -11.36
C ASP A 171 -16.29 16.54 -10.33
N SER A 172 -16.94 15.44 -9.95
CA SER A 172 -18.13 15.40 -9.09
C SER A 172 -17.85 14.59 -7.83
N MET A 173 -18.60 14.86 -6.77
CA MET A 173 -18.38 14.20 -5.47
C MET A 173 -19.01 12.81 -5.45
N CYS A 174 -18.25 11.83 -5.00
CA CYS A 174 -18.72 10.47 -4.80
C CYS A 174 -19.31 10.30 -3.39
N GLY A 175 -20.42 9.58 -3.23
CA GLY A 175 -20.98 9.29 -1.90
C GLY A 175 -22.14 8.30 -1.94
N PHE A 176 -22.64 7.90 -0.77
CA PHE A 176 -23.79 6.99 -0.70
C PHE A 176 -25.05 7.61 -1.31
N GLU A 177 -25.76 6.82 -2.11
CA GLU A 177 -27.05 7.19 -2.69
C GLU A 177 -28.10 7.51 -1.60
N SER A 178 -28.13 6.71 -0.54
CA SER A 178 -28.98 6.93 0.63
C SER A 178 -28.34 6.33 1.88
N ARG A 179 -28.80 6.74 3.07
CA ARG A 179 -28.28 6.26 4.36
C ARG A 179 -28.30 4.74 4.54
N ASN A 180 -29.16 4.04 3.80
CA ASN A 180 -29.36 2.60 3.92
C ASN A 180 -28.88 1.82 2.69
N SER A 181 -28.28 2.49 1.70
CA SER A 181 -27.81 1.88 0.46
C SER A 181 -26.28 1.81 0.47
N ASN A 182 -25.73 0.67 0.03
CA ASN A 182 -24.31 0.55 -0.27
C ASN A 182 -23.99 1.04 -1.70
N HIS A 183 -25.00 1.47 -2.45
CA HIS A 183 -24.80 2.05 -3.78
C HIS A 183 -24.30 3.48 -3.66
N VAL A 184 -23.51 3.85 -4.65
CA VAL A 184 -22.79 5.11 -4.70
C VAL A 184 -23.29 5.91 -5.89
N HIS A 185 -23.45 7.21 -5.67
CA HIS A 185 -23.94 8.16 -6.66
C HIS A 185 -23.00 9.36 -6.75
N CYS A 186 -23.02 10.05 -7.90
CA CYS A 186 -22.30 11.29 -8.09
C CYS A 186 -23.16 12.48 -7.71
N PHE A 187 -22.60 13.40 -6.95
CA PHE A 187 -23.23 14.64 -6.52
C PHE A 187 -22.50 15.82 -7.17
N PRO A 188 -23.20 16.88 -7.57
CA PRO A 188 -22.55 18.11 -8.04
C PRO A 188 -21.56 18.59 -6.99
N SER A 189 -20.33 18.90 -7.43
CA SER A 189 -19.35 19.60 -6.60
C SER A 189 -19.90 21.00 -6.35
N HIS A 190 -20.67 21.17 -5.26
CA HIS A 190 -21.05 22.50 -4.82
C HIS A 190 -19.74 23.25 -4.53
N GLN A 191 -19.41 24.24 -5.36
CA GLN A 191 -18.48 25.29 -4.96
C GLN A 191 -18.90 25.73 -3.56
N THR A 192 -17.93 25.65 -2.64
CA THR A 192 -17.97 26.14 -1.26
C THR A 192 -19.14 27.06 -0.96
N GLY A 193 -20.02 26.64 -0.05
CA GLY A 193 -20.87 27.58 0.66
C GLY A 193 -19.97 28.60 1.36
N ASN A 194 -20.02 29.84 0.89
CA ASN A 194 -19.46 30.97 1.63
C ASN A 194 -20.20 31.07 2.97
N TYR A 195 -19.48 30.80 4.05
CA TYR A 195 -19.87 31.29 5.38
C TYR A 195 -19.41 32.75 5.53
#